data_AF-A0A5M5EAA1-F1
#
_entry.id   AF-A0A5M5EAA1-F1
#
_cell.length_a   1.000
_cell.length_b   1.000
_cell.length_c   1.000
_cell.angle_alpha   90.00
_cell.angle_beta   90.00
_cell.angle_gamma   90.00
#
_symmetry.space_group_name_H-M   'P 1'
#
loop_
_entity.id
_entity.type
_entity.pdbx_description
1 polymer ?
#
loop_
_entity_poly.entity_id
_entity_poly.type
_entity_poly.pdbx_seq_one_letter_code
_entity_poly.pdbx_strand_id
1 'polypeptide(L)'
;MKGKVKHVRWERPEKESASDHWRSDVHPCKKSYVLADLYDSPHNRIEKNMYIDITKDILEYYGGSRITQKRVDEINKLLHNAWINYRYDNGSDEDYLDGNLSDYITQ
;
A
#
# COMPACT_ATOMS: atom_id res chain seq x y z
N MET A 1 -11.56 3.96 9.99
CA MET A 1 -12.42 4.17 8.81
C MET A 1 -12.63 2.83 8.11
N LYS A 2 -13.63 2.71 7.23
CA LYS A 2 -13.95 1.45 6.52
C LYS A 2 -14.12 1.71 5.03
N GLY A 3 -13.56 0.83 4.20
CA GLY A 3 -13.59 0.98 2.74
C GLY A 3 -13.59 -0.38 2.04
N LYS A 4 -14.11 -0.40 0.81
CA LYS A 4 -14.14 -1.61 -0.02
C LYS A 4 -12.98 -1.59 -1.00
N VAL A 5 -12.18 -2.65 -1.03
CA VAL A 5 -11.00 -2.71 -1.90
C VAL A 5 -11.42 -2.93 -3.35
N LYS A 6 -10.92 -2.05 -4.22
CA LYS A 6 -11.09 -2.11 -5.68
C LYS A 6 -9.96 -2.89 -6.34
N HIS A 7 -8.72 -2.63 -5.97
CA HIS A 7 -7.58 -3.39 -6.42
C HIS A 7 -6.37 -3.16 -5.53
N VAL A 8 -5.40 -4.06 -5.59
CA VAL A 8 -4.10 -3.94 -4.96
C VAL A 8 -3.04 -3.86 -6.06
N ARG A 9 -2.14 -2.88 -5.95
CA ARG A 9 -1.08 -2.64 -6.94
C ARG A 9 0.28 -2.51 -6.28
N TRP A 10 1.31 -2.93 -7.02
CA TRP A 10 2.70 -2.82 -6.59
C TRP A 10 3.36 -1.64 -7.31
N GLU A 11 3.72 -0.61 -6.56
CA GLU A 11 4.46 0.54 -7.07
C GLU A 11 5.95 0.44 -6.74
N ARG A 12 6.77 0.86 -7.71
CA ARG A 12 8.22 0.90 -7.57
C ARG A 12 8.77 2.25 -7.99
N PRO A 13 8.46 3.32 -7.24
CA PRO A 13 9.01 4.63 -7.54
C PRO A 13 10.51 4.65 -7.28
N GLU A 14 11.21 5.38 -8.15
CA GLU A 14 12.60 5.74 -7.94
C GLU A 14 12.62 6.99 -7.05
N LYS A 15 13.26 6.88 -5.89
CA LYS A 15 13.48 8.01 -4.99
C LYS A 15 14.94 8.44 -5.13
N GLU A 16 15.11 9.62 -5.71
CA GLU A 16 16.40 10.29 -5.84
C GLU A 16 16.60 11.29 -4.68
N SER A 17 17.85 11.50 -4.28
CA SER A 17 18.18 12.54 -3.31
C SER A 17 18.14 13.89 -4.01
N ALA A 18 17.20 14.76 -3.62
CA ALA A 18 17.11 16.09 -4.21
C ALA A 18 18.38 16.94 -4.00
N SER A 19 19.09 16.73 -2.89
CA SER A 19 20.36 17.43 -2.60
C SER A 19 21.54 16.92 -3.42
N ASP A 20 21.54 15.64 -3.77
CA ASP A 20 22.69 14.95 -4.37
C ASP A 20 22.43 14.49 -5.80
N HIS A 21 21.31 14.89 -6.40
CA HIS A 21 20.89 14.48 -7.75
C HIS A 21 21.91 14.85 -8.85
N TRP A 22 22.73 15.89 -8.62
CA TRP A 22 23.81 16.29 -9.53
C TRP A 22 25.09 15.47 -9.38
N ARG A 23 25.20 14.62 -8.35
CA ARG A 23 26.39 13.84 -8.07
C ARG A 23 26.34 12.52 -8.82
N SER A 24 27.39 12.23 -9.60
CA SER A 24 27.47 11.02 -10.42
C SER A 24 27.56 9.71 -9.63
N ASP A 25 27.96 9.77 -8.36
CA ASP A 25 28.09 8.64 -7.44
C ASP A 25 26.79 8.32 -6.68
N VAL A 26 25.74 9.14 -6.81
CA VAL A 26 24.46 8.93 -6.14
C VAL A 26 23.44 8.45 -7.17
N HIS A 27 22.87 7.27 -6.90
CA HIS A 27 21.88 6.66 -7.79
C HIS A 27 20.51 6.61 -7.12
N PRO A 28 19.41 6.79 -7.88
CA PRO A 28 18.06 6.65 -7.36
C PRO A 28 17.85 5.28 -6.70
N CYS A 29 17.29 5.28 -5.50
CA CYS A 29 16.93 4.03 -4.82
C CYS A 29 15.51 3.61 -5.23
N LYS A 30 15.32 2.33 -5.53
CA LYS A 30 13.99 1.79 -5.81
C LYS A 30 13.29 1.46 -4.51
N LYS A 31 12.21 2.17 -4.21
CA LYS A 31 11.31 1.77 -3.15
C LYS A 31 10.26 0.80 -3.70
N SER A 32 9.67 0.00 -2.82
CA SER A 32 8.61 -0.94 -3.16
C SER A 32 7.46 -0.69 -2.22
N TYR A 33 6.34 -0.25 -2.79
CA TYR A 33 5.11 0.06 -2.07
C TYR A 33 4.00 -0.83 -2.60
N VAL A 34 3.18 -1.39 -1.72
CA VAL A 34 1.98 -2.11 -2.10
C VAL A 34 0.78 -1.34 -1.59
N LEU A 35 -0.02 -0.85 -2.52
CA LEU A 35 -1.14 0.05 -2.26
C LEU A 35 -2.44 -0.69 -2.54
N ALA A 36 -3.42 -0.56 -1.65
CA ALA A 36 -4.78 -1.01 -1.90
C ALA A 36 -5.68 0.18 -2.19
N ASP A 37 -6.16 0.29 -3.42
CA ASP A 37 -7.08 1.35 -3.82
C ASP A 37 -8.51 0.96 -3.45
N LEU A 38 -9.26 1.93 -2.95
CA LEU A 38 -10.63 1.73 -2.46
C LEU A 38 -11.65 2.19 -3.52
N TYR A 39 -12.81 1.52 -3.57
CA TYR A 39 -13.94 1.97 -4.38
C TYR A 39 -14.48 3.31 -3.86
N ASP A 40 -14.81 3.30 -2.57
CA ASP A 40 -15.42 4.42 -1.87
C ASP A 40 -14.78 4.54 -0.49
N SER A 41 -14.18 5.69 -0.24
CA SER A 41 -13.78 6.11 1.09
C SER A 41 -14.69 7.23 1.58
N PRO A 42 -15.02 7.34 2.87
CA PRO A 42 -15.60 8.55 3.44
C PRO A 42 -14.81 9.84 3.09
N HIS A 43 -13.51 9.74 2.78
CA HIS A 43 -12.66 10.84 2.30
C HIS A 43 -12.63 11.03 0.76
N ASN A 44 -13.24 10.14 -0.05
CA ASN A 44 -13.34 10.30 -1.53
C ASN A 44 -14.11 11.55 -1.97
N ARG A 45 -14.70 12.32 -1.04
CA ARG A 45 -15.29 13.62 -1.35
C ARG A 45 -14.24 14.70 -1.65
N ILE A 46 -12.97 14.50 -1.30
CA ILE A 46 -11.90 15.50 -1.44
C ILE A 46 -10.86 15.07 -2.47
N GLU A 47 -10.47 13.79 -2.51
CA GLU A 47 -9.43 13.30 -3.43
C GLU A 47 -9.92 12.13 -4.29
N LYS A 48 -9.57 12.19 -5.59
CA LYS A 48 -10.20 11.35 -6.62
C LYS A 48 -9.73 9.89 -6.63
N ASN A 49 -8.74 9.50 -5.82
CA ASN A 49 -8.18 8.15 -5.80
C ASN A 49 -7.61 7.85 -4.41
N MET A 50 -8.44 7.36 -3.49
CA MET A 50 -7.95 6.98 -2.17
C MET A 50 -7.32 5.58 -2.17
N TYR A 51 -6.11 5.51 -1.64
CA TYR A 51 -5.35 4.29 -1.45
C TYR A 51 -4.88 4.17 -0.02
N ILE A 52 -4.65 2.94 0.43
CA ILE A 52 -3.97 2.67 1.70
C ILE A 52 -2.63 1.99 1.41
N ASP A 53 -1.60 2.30 2.20
CA ASP A 53 -0.34 1.57 2.17
C ASP A 53 -0.44 0.30 3.03
N ILE A 54 -0.29 -0.86 2.39
CA ILE A 54 -0.29 -2.18 3.03
C ILE A 54 1.06 -2.90 2.90
N THR A 55 2.13 -2.16 2.60
CA THR A 55 3.47 -2.71 2.37
C THR A 55 3.96 -3.49 3.58
N LYS A 56 3.81 -2.91 4.77
CA LYS A 56 4.22 -3.55 6.04
C LYS A 56 3.38 -4.79 6.32
N ASP A 57 2.08 -4.71 6.09
CA ASP A 57 1.15 -5.81 6.32
C ASP A 57 1.46 -7.02 5.42
N ILE A 58 1.80 -6.79 4.15
CA ILE A 58 2.24 -7.86 3.23
C ILE A 58 3.57 -8.45 3.68
N LEU A 59 4.53 -7.62 4.09
CA LEU A 59 5.79 -8.12 4.60
C LEU A 59 5.56 -9.00 5.83
N GLU A 60 4.75 -8.56 6.79
CA GLU A 60 4.41 -9.33 7.98
C GLU A 60 3.69 -10.63 7.64
N TYR A 61 2.68 -10.59 6.77
CA TYR A 61 1.93 -11.75 6.33
C TYR A 61 2.82 -12.84 5.69
N TYR A 62 3.84 -12.43 4.92
CA TYR A 62 4.81 -13.35 4.32
C TYR A 62 6.11 -13.48 5.15
N GLY A 63 6.11 -13.12 6.44
CA GLY A 63 7.24 -13.32 7.35
C GLY A 63 8.53 -12.58 6.96
N GLY A 64 8.41 -11.32 6.51
CA GLY A 64 9.51 -10.46 6.05
C GLY A 64 10.05 -10.82 4.66
N SER A 65 9.46 -11.80 3.98
CA SER A 65 9.94 -12.26 2.69
C SER A 65 9.71 -11.21 1.59
N ARG A 66 10.58 -11.21 0.58
CA ARG A 66 10.56 -10.26 -0.55
C ARG A 66 9.17 -10.12 -1.20
N ILE A 67 8.76 -8.88 -1.44
CA ILE A 67 7.56 -8.55 -2.22
C ILE A 67 7.80 -8.91 -3.70
N THR A 68 6.87 -9.66 -4.28
CA THR A 68 6.89 -10.05 -5.69
C THR A 68 5.53 -9.78 -6.31
N GLN A 69 5.49 -9.57 -7.64
CA GLN A 69 4.24 -9.36 -8.36
C GLN A 69 3.25 -10.50 -8.10
N LYS A 70 3.71 -11.75 -8.13
CA LYS A 70 2.87 -12.93 -7.86
C LYS A 70 2.16 -12.84 -6.50
N ARG A 71 2.87 -12.42 -5.45
CA ARG A 71 2.28 -12.24 -4.11
C ARG A 71 1.30 -11.09 -4.07
N VAL A 72 1.61 -9.98 -4.73
CA VAL A 72 0.66 -8.86 -4.85
C VAL A 72 -0.59 -9.29 -5.60
N ASP A 73 -0.47 -10.08 -6.66
CA ASP A 73 -1.62 -10.60 -7.42
C ASP A 73 -2.47 -11.58 -6.58
N GLU A 74 -1.84 -12.40 -5.73
CA GLU A 74 -2.51 -13.26 -4.76
C GLU A 74 -3.32 -12.43 -3.76
N ILE A 75 -2.68 -11.45 -3.11
CA ILE A 75 -3.33 -10.54 -2.16
C ILE A 75 -4.45 -9.73 -2.85
N ASN A 76 -4.23 -9.27 -4.08
CA ASN A 76 -5.24 -8.57 -4.86
C ASN A 76 -6.49 -9.43 -5.05
N LYS A 77 -6.35 -10.70 -5.43
CA LYS A 77 -7.50 -11.61 -5.61
C LYS A 77 -8.27 -11.83 -4.33
N LEU A 78 -7.55 -11.94 -3.20
CA LEU A 78 -8.16 -12.23 -1.91
C LEU A 78 -8.87 -11.01 -1.33
N LEU A 79 -8.28 -9.82 -1.47
CA LEU A 79 -8.86 -8.58 -0.97
C LEU A 79 -9.84 -7.94 -1.94
N HIS A 80 -9.88 -8.34 -3.22
CA HIS A 80 -10.81 -7.76 -4.18
C HIS A 80 -12.26 -7.86 -3.69
N ASN A 81 -12.95 -6.72 -3.62
CA ASN A 81 -14.28 -6.57 -3.02
C ASN A 81 -14.40 -6.84 -1.51
N ALA A 82 -13.31 -7.09 -0.80
CA ALA A 82 -13.32 -7.20 0.64
C ALA A 82 -13.51 -5.82 1.30
N TRP A 83 -14.16 -5.82 2.46
CA TRP A 83 -14.29 -4.65 3.31
C TRP A 83 -13.17 -4.65 4.34
N ILE A 84 -12.39 -3.58 4.38
CA ILE A 84 -11.27 -3.44 5.31
C ILE A 84 -11.44 -2.20 6.20
N ASN A 85 -10.89 -2.28 7.40
CA ASN A 85 -10.74 -1.10 8.25
C ASN A 85 -9.33 -0.55 8.08
N TYR A 86 -9.22 0.77 8.11
CA TYR A 86 -7.96 1.49 7.97
C TYR A 86 -7.97 2.75 8.84
N ARG A 87 -6.79 3.26 9.17
CA ARG A 87 -6.58 4.46 9.98
C ARG A 87 -5.69 5.44 9.23
N TYR A 88 -5.98 6.71 9.42
CA TYR A 88 -5.14 7.80 8.94
C TYR A 88 -4.09 8.12 10.01
N ASP A 89 -2.84 8.26 9.59
CA ASP A 89 -1.74 8.68 10.45
C ASP A 89 -1.39 10.15 10.16
N ASN A 90 -1.75 11.03 11.09
CA ASN A 90 -1.46 12.46 11.00
C ASN A 90 0.05 12.77 10.87
N GLY A 91 0.93 11.85 11.29
CA GLY A 91 2.38 12.06 11.23
C GLY A 91 2.98 11.82 9.85
N SER A 92 2.38 10.95 9.04
CA SER A 92 2.83 10.64 7.68
C SER A 92 1.90 11.16 6.59
N ASP A 93 0.71 11.66 6.95
CA ASP A 93 -0.34 12.05 5.99
C ASP A 93 -0.73 10.87 5.07
N GLU A 94 -0.70 9.65 5.61
CA GLU A 94 -0.95 8.41 4.89
C GLU A 94 -1.98 7.53 5.63
N ASP A 95 -2.74 6.74 4.88
CA ASP A 95 -3.66 5.73 5.41
C ASP A 95 -3.03 4.34 5.46
N TYR A 96 -3.18 3.66 6.60
CA TYR A 96 -2.68 2.31 6.85
C TYR A 96 -3.78 1.35 7.25
N LEU A 97 -3.57 0.06 7.01
CA LEU A 97 -4.47 -0.98 7.49
C LEU A 97 -4.64 -0.92 9.02
N ASP A 98 -5.88 -1.07 9.48
CA ASP A 98 -6.20 -1.13 10.90
C ASP A 98 -6.44 -2.59 11.32
N GLY A 99 -5.42 -3.20 11.91
CA GLY A 99 -5.35 -4.62 12.22
C GLY A 99 -4.34 -5.34 11.34
N ASN A 100 -4.42 -6.68 11.29
CA ASN A 100 -3.50 -7.49 10.51
C ASN A 100 -4.12 -7.85 9.16
N LEU A 101 -3.29 -8.05 8.13
CA LEU A 101 -3.76 -8.46 6.81
C LEU A 101 -4.64 -9.71 6.91
N SER A 102 -4.18 -10.70 7.70
CA SER A 102 -4.83 -12.00 7.93
C SER A 102 -6.31 -11.91 8.29
N ASP A 103 -6.71 -10.87 9.03
CA ASP A 103 -8.09 -10.67 9.49
C ASP A 103 -9.08 -10.45 8.33
N TYR A 104 -8.56 -10.05 7.17
CA TYR A 104 -9.34 -9.69 5.98
C TYR A 104 -9.24 -10.71 4.84
N ILE A 105 -8.32 -11.67 4.93
CA ILE A 105 -8.03 -12.64 3.86
C ILE A 105 -8.65 -14.03 4.11
N THR A 106 -9.15 -14.29 5.32
CA THR A 106 -9.64 -15.61 5.75
C THR A 106 -11.15 -15.82 5.60
N GLN A 107 -11.86 -14.95 4.86
CA GLN A 107 -13.30 -15.08 4.63
C GLN A 107 -13.66 -16.00 3.44
#